data_AF-A0A6B3HFB1-F1
#
_entry.id   AF-A0A6B3HFB1-F1
#
_cell.length_a   1.000
_cell.length_b   1.000
_cell.length_c   1.000
_cell.angle_alpha   90.00
_cell.angle_beta   90.00
_cell.angle_gamma   90.00
#
_symmetry.space_group_name_H-M   'P 1'
#
loop_
_entity.id
_entity.type
_entity.pdbx_description
1 polymer ?
#
loop_
_entity_poly.entity_id
_entity_poly.type
_entity_poly.pdbx_seq_one_letter_code
_entity_poly.pdbx_strand_id
1 'polypeptide(L)' 'IPNRSIELLVADAELATRREALNGVYAPKSRERKVSAALRAYAAMATSADRGAVRDVSKLG' A
#
# COMPACT_ATOMS: atom_id res chain seq x y z
N ILE A 1 -6.76 20.81 13.06
CA ILE A 1 -7.79 19.86 12.56
C ILE A 1 -8.52 19.28 13.78
N PRO A 2 -9.69 19.82 14.15
CA PRO A 2 -10.37 19.49 15.42
C PRO A 2 -10.72 18.00 15.58
N ASN A 3 -11.21 17.35 14.51
CA ASN A 3 -11.66 15.94 14.57
C ASN A 3 -10.58 14.91 14.22
N ARG A 4 -9.45 15.36 13.65
CA ARG A 4 -8.32 14.51 13.22
C ARG A 4 -8.70 13.26 12.40
N SER A 5 -9.80 13.34 11.65
CA SER A 5 -10.28 12.26 10.79
C SER A 5 -9.97 12.54 9.32
N ILE A 6 -9.84 11.46 8.55
CA ILE A 6 -9.86 11.48 7.09
C ILE A 6 -10.91 10.46 6.66
N GLU A 7 -11.91 10.90 5.93
CA GLU A 7 -13.02 10.08 5.45
C GLU A 7 -13.11 10.18 3.93
N LEU A 8 -13.34 9.05 3.27
CA LEU A 8 -13.62 8.99 1.85
C LEU A 8 -15.14 9.01 1.67
N LEU A 9 -15.68 10.09 1.10
CA LEU A 9 -17.12 10.29 0.90
C LEU A 9 -17.67 9.43 -0.27
N VAL A 10 -17.56 8.12 -0.13
CA VAL A 10 -18.01 7.09 -1.08
C VAL A 10 -18.66 5.98 -0.26
N ALA A 11 -19.78 5.44 -0.75
CA ALA A 11 -20.46 4.35 -0.06
C ALA A 11 -19.58 3.09 0.05
N ASP A 12 -19.70 2.36 1.16
CA ASP A 12 -18.92 1.14 1.39
C ASP A 12 -19.15 0.07 0.31
N ALA A 13 -20.38 -0.04 -0.20
CA ALA A 13 -20.73 -0.97 -1.28
C ALA A 13 -19.94 -0.69 -2.58
N GLU A 14 -19.69 0.58 -2.89
CA GLU A 14 -18.88 0.98 -4.04
C GLU A 14 -17.40 0.65 -3.81
N LEU A 15 -16.90 0.84 -2.58
CA LEU A 15 -15.53 0.44 -2.23
C LEU A 15 -15.34 -1.08 -2.29
N ALA A 16 -16.33 -1.86 -1.85
CA ALA A 16 -16.33 -3.32 -1.98
C ALA A 16 -16.27 -3.73 -3.47
N THR A 17 -17.16 -3.16 -4.29
CA THR A 17 -17.19 -3.40 -5.74
C THR A 17 -15.84 -3.10 -6.40
N ARG A 18 -15.21 -1.97 -6.05
CA ARG A 18 -13.88 -1.60 -6.58
C ARG A 18 -12.78 -2.57 -6.15
N ARG A 19 -12.82 -3.07 -4.91
CA ARG A 19 -11.84 -4.05 -4.42
C ARG A 19 -11.97 -5.39 -5.13
N GLU A 20 -13.21 -5.85 -5.35
CA GLU A 20 -13.50 -7.06 -6.12
C GLU A 20 -13.03 -6.93 -7.57
N ALA A 21 -13.34 -5.81 -8.23
CA ALA A 21 -12.89 -5.54 -9.61
C ALA A 21 -11.35 -5.53 -9.77
N LEU A 22 -10.61 -5.31 -8.69
CA LEU A 22 -9.15 -5.29 -8.64
C LEU A 22 -8.53 -6.58 -8.08
N ASN A 23 -9.33 -7.61 -7.76
CA ASN A 23 -8.89 -8.80 -7.04
C ASN A 23 -8.08 -8.47 -5.77
N GLY A 24 -8.47 -7.39 -5.06
CA GLY A 24 -7.84 -6.95 -3.82
C GLY A 24 -6.51 -6.20 -3.97
N VAL A 25 -5.95 -6.04 -5.18
CA VAL A 25 -4.66 -5.34 -5.38
C VAL A 25 -4.78 -4.26 -6.44
N TYR A 26 -4.57 -3.01 -6.04
CA TYR A 26 -4.45 -1.91 -6.99
C TYR A 26 -3.04 -1.88 -7.61
N ALA A 27 -2.98 -1.99 -8.93
CA ALA A 27 -1.77 -1.76 -9.72
C ALA A 27 -2.06 -0.70 -10.82
N PRO A 28 -1.34 0.43 -10.86
CA PRO A 28 -1.49 1.41 -11.93
C PRO A 28 -1.18 0.80 -13.30
N LYS A 29 -2.11 0.92 -14.27
CA LYS A 29 -2.02 0.26 -15.58
C LYS A 29 -0.78 0.65 -16.42
N SER A 30 -0.32 1.90 -16.30
CA SER A 30 0.73 2.46 -17.18
C SER A 30 1.88 3.09 -16.38
N ARG A 31 2.37 2.40 -15.34
CA ARG A 31 3.47 2.91 -14.51
C ARG A 31 4.81 2.28 -14.90
N GLU A 32 5.59 3.00 -15.70
CA GLU A 32 6.99 2.64 -15.98
C GLU A 32 7.92 3.36 -15.00
N ARG A 33 8.44 2.60 -14.02
CA ARG A 33 9.44 3.09 -13.08
C ARG A 33 10.60 2.10 -12.98
N LYS A 34 11.83 2.58 -13.21
CA LYS A 34 13.03 1.77 -12.95
C LYS A 34 13.18 1.58 -11.44
N VAL A 35 13.06 0.34 -10.97
CA VAL A 35 13.25 -0.01 -9.56
C VAL A 35 14.60 -0.72 -9.41
N SER A 36 15.51 -0.14 -8.64
CA SER A 36 16.82 -0.74 -8.40
C SER A 36 16.72 -2.02 -7.56
N ALA A 37 17.74 -2.86 -7.60
CA ALA A 37 17.82 -4.05 -6.76
C ALA A 37 17.72 -3.69 -5.26
N ALA A 38 18.42 -2.62 -4.84
CA ALA A 38 18.35 -2.12 -3.47
C ALA A 38 16.92 -1.71 -3.05
N LEU A 39 16.16 -1.04 -3.94
CA LEU A 39 14.78 -0.65 -3.66
C LEU A 39 13.84 -1.86 -3.58
N ARG A 40 14.07 -2.92 -4.38
CA ARG A 40 13.31 -4.16 -4.28
C ARG A 40 13.57 -4.87 -2.95
N ALA A 41 14.84 -4.98 -2.54
CA ALA A 41 15.21 -5.56 -1.26
C ALA A 41 14.62 -4.78 -0.06
N TYR A 42 14.68 -3.44 -0.11
CA TYR A 42 14.07 -2.60 0.91
C TYR A 42 12.55 -2.84 1.02
N ALA A 43 11.84 -2.88 -0.12
CA ALA A 43 10.39 -3.05 -0.14
C ALA A 43 9.94 -4.40 0.45
N ALA A 44 10.74 -5.46 0.33
CA ALA A 44 10.44 -6.77 0.91
C ALA A 44 10.46 -6.76 2.45
N MET A 45 11.25 -5.89 3.07
CA MET A 45 11.42 -5.81 4.54
C MET A 45 10.63 -4.68 5.18
N ALA A 46 10.25 -3.64 4.43
CA ALA A 46 9.64 -2.45 4.99
C ALA A 46 8.30 -2.75 5.68
N THR A 47 8.14 -2.25 6.91
CA THR A 47 6.86 -2.28 7.63
C THR A 47 6.01 -1.06 7.27
N SER A 48 4.75 -1.09 7.70
CA SER A 48 3.86 0.06 7.55
C SER A 48 4.42 1.31 8.27
N ALA A 49 4.09 2.48 7.74
CA ALA A 49 4.60 3.78 8.21
C ALA A 49 4.02 4.17 9.58
N ASP A 50 2.83 3.69 9.93
CA ASP A 50 2.25 3.80 11.28
C ASP A 50 3.13 3.13 12.36
N ARG A 51 3.92 2.13 11.97
CA ARG A 51 4.91 1.45 12.82
C ARG A 51 6.34 1.98 12.63
N GLY A 52 6.49 3.12 11.95
CA GLY A 52 7.80 3.77 11.73
C GLY A 52 8.60 3.28 10.52
N ALA A 53 7.99 2.50 9.62
CA ALA A 53 8.63 2.02 8.38
C ALA A 53 9.98 1.31 8.59
N VAL A 54 10.12 0.60 9.72
CA VAL A 54 11.33 -0.16 10.04
C VAL A 54 11.50 -1.33 9.07
N ARG A 55 12.73 -1.84 8.98
CA ARG A 55 13.06 -3.01 8.16
C ARG A 55 12.96 -4.26 9.02
N ASP A 56 11.97 -5.08 8.76
CA ASP A 56 11.82 -6.39 9.38
C ASP A 56 12.61 -7.42 8.56
N VAL A 57 13.82 -7.72 9.02
CA VAL A 57 14.75 -8.65 8.36
C VAL A 57 14.28 -10.09 8.41
N SER A 58 13.35 -10.44 9.32
CA SER A 58 12.80 -11.80 9.42
C SER A 58 12.01 -12.20 8.17
N LYS A 59 11.54 -11.22 7.37
CA LYS A 59 10.79 -11.44 6.13
C LYS A 59 11.62 -11.96 4.95
N LEU A 60 12.94 -12.05 5.10
CA LEU A 60 13.85 -12.57 4.07
C LEU A 60 14.21 -14.06 4.28
N GLY A 61 13.73 -14.68 5.36
CA GLY A 61 14.00 -16.07 5.73
C GLY A 61 12.80 -16.98 5.55
#